data_AF-A0A2N6CBR1-F1
#
_entry.id   AF-A0A2N6CBR1-F1
#
_cell.length_a   1.000
_cell.length_b   1.000
_cell.length_c   1.000
_cell.angle_alpha   90.00
_cell.angle_beta   90.00
_cell.angle_gamma   90.00
#
_symmetry.space_group_name_H-M   'P 1'
#
loop_
_entity.id
_entity.type
_entity.pdbx_description
1 polymer ?
#
loop_
_entity_poly.entity_id
_entity_poly.type
_entity_poly.pdbx_seq_one_letter_code
_entity_poly.pdbx_strand_id
1 'polypeptide(L)' 'QQLFHRMFKRAGYPGCSSHSGSRTFATRLIEDGKDIKAVSKLMGHASIAMTARYVEDNPERLKKIAASAT' A
#
# COMPACT_ATOMS: atom_id res chain seq x y z
N GLN A 1 16.92 10.65 3.73
CA GLN A 1 16.28 9.95 4.87
C GLN A 1 16.93 8.58 5.06
N GLN A 2 17.85 8.40 6.03
CA GLN A 2 18.54 7.11 6.26
C GLN A 2 18.02 6.32 7.48
N LEU A 3 17.20 6.94 8.34
CA LEU A 3 16.75 6.33 9.60
C LEU A 3 15.97 5.03 9.36
N PHE A 4 14.92 5.08 8.53
CA PHE A 4 14.12 3.90 8.19
C PHE A 4 14.94 2.81 7.51
N HIS A 5 15.85 3.18 6.61
CA HIS A 5 16.75 2.20 5.98
C HIS A 5 17.59 1.44 7.01
N ARG A 6 18.15 2.15 8.01
CA ARG A 6 18.91 1.51 9.11
C ARG A 6 18.01 0.65 10.00
N MET A 7 16.79 1.10 10.29
CA MET A 7 15.82 0.32 11.05
C MET A 7 15.44 -0.98 10.33
N PHE A 8 15.10 -0.90 9.04
CA PHE A 8 14.79 -2.08 8.24
C PHE A 8 15.99 -3.04 8.13
N LYS A 9 17.20 -2.52 7.94
CA LYS A 9 18.43 -3.33 7.93
C LYS A 9 18.65 -4.06 9.26
N ARG A 10 18.42 -3.38 10.40
CA ARG A 10 18.52 -3.99 11.74
C ARG A 10 17.43 -5.03 12.01
N ALA A 11 16.24 -4.83 11.44
CA ALA A 11 15.13 -5.77 11.56
C ALA A 11 15.23 -6.97 10.59
N GLY A 12 16.32 -7.10 9.82
CA GLY A 12 16.51 -8.21 8.87
C GLY A 12 15.82 -8.04 7.52
N TYR A 13 15.40 -6.82 7.16
CA TYR A 13 14.79 -6.49 5.87
C TYR A 13 15.76 -5.65 5.00
N PRO A 14 16.80 -6.25 4.42
CA PRO A 14 17.71 -5.53 3.52
C PRO A 14 16.98 -5.05 2.26
N GLY A 15 17.33 -3.86 1.77
CA GLY A 15 16.71 -3.26 0.57
C GLY A 15 15.40 -2.51 0.83
N CYS A 16 14.84 -2.57 2.03
CA CYS A 16 13.66 -1.78 2.38
C CYS A 16 14.01 -0.31 2.68
N SER A 17 13.09 0.58 2.31
CA SER A 17 13.19 2.02 2.52
C SER A 17 11.94 2.56 3.19
N SER A 18 11.91 3.85 3.53
CA SER A 18 10.69 4.52 4.04
C SER A 18 9.47 4.25 3.16
N HIS A 19 9.67 4.18 1.84
CA HIS A 19 8.59 3.95 0.89
C HIS A 19 8.06 2.50 0.91
N SER A 20 8.86 1.52 1.35
CA SER A 20 8.40 0.14 1.53
C SER A 20 7.29 0.03 2.58
N GLY A 21 7.39 0.79 3.67
CA GLY A 21 6.35 0.88 4.69
C GLY A 21 5.07 1.52 4.16
N SER A 22 5.18 2.66 3.48
CA SER A 22 4.04 3.34 2.86
C SER A 22 3.32 2.48 1.81
N ARG A 23 4.07 1.73 0.98
CA ARG A 23 3.52 0.75 0.04
C ARG A 23 2.71 -0.32 0.77
N THR A 24 3.34 -0.99 1.72
CA THR A 24 2.70 -2.08 2.48
C THR A 24 1.42 -1.61 3.19
N PHE A 25 1.44 -0.41 3.76
CA PHE A 25 0.28 0.19 4.41
C PHE A 25 -0.88 0.43 3.43
N ALA A 26 -0.61 1.08 2.30
CA ALA A 26 -1.62 1.35 1.28
C ALA A 26 -2.20 0.06 0.70
N THR A 27 -1.34 -0.86 0.26
CA THR A 27 -1.73 -2.13 -0.35
C THR A 27 -2.61 -2.95 0.57
N ARG A 28 -2.25 -3.11 1.85
CA ARG A 28 -3.06 -3.88 2.82
C ARG A 28 -4.46 -3.30 3.02
N LEU A 29 -4.59 -1.98 3.14
CA LEU A 29 -5.91 -1.36 3.31
C LEU A 29 -6.77 -1.52 2.06
N ILE A 30 -6.16 -1.39 0.88
CA ILE A 30 -6.84 -1.58 -0.41
C ILE A 30 -7.26 -3.06 -0.59
N GLU A 31 -6.42 -4.00 -0.15
CA GLU A 31 -6.72 -5.45 -0.16
C GLU A 31 -7.83 -5.81 0.82
N ASP A 32 -7.92 -5.12 1.97
CA ASP A 32 -9.00 -5.24 2.96
C ASP A 32 -10.30 -4.51 2.53
N GLY A 33 -10.38 -4.10 1.25
CA GLY A 33 -11.56 -3.48 0.65
C GLY A 33 -11.84 -2.06 1.12
N LYS A 34 -10.88 -1.38 1.77
CA LYS A 34 -11.07 0.00 2.21
C LYS A 34 -11.05 0.96 1.04
N ASP A 35 -11.87 2.01 1.14
CA ASP A 35 -11.99 3.04 0.12
C ASP A 35 -10.66 3.78 -0.12
N ILE A 36 -10.28 3.91 -1.39
CA ILE A 36 -9.04 4.55 -1.81
C ILE A 36 -8.96 6.03 -1.37
N LYS A 37 -10.10 6.74 -1.29
CA LYS A 37 -10.12 8.13 -0.77
C LYS A 37 -9.77 8.15 0.72
N ALA A 38 -10.33 7.23 1.50
CA ALA A 38 -10.00 7.08 2.92
C ALA A 38 -8.51 6.76 3.12
N VAL A 39 -7.97 5.79 2.36
CA VAL A 39 -6.54 5.45 2.39
C VAL A 39 -5.67 6.66 2.02
N SER A 40 -6.04 7.40 0.98
CA SER A 40 -5.32 8.62 0.57
C SER A 40 -5.27 9.68 1.65
N LYS A 41 -6.37 9.84 2.41
CA LYS A 41 -6.45 10.79 3.52
C LYS A 41 -5.60 10.36 4.71
N LEU A 42 -5.56 9.05 5.02
CA LEU A 42 -4.70 8.49 6.07
C LEU A 42 -3.21 8.64 5.74
N MET A 43 -2.84 8.53 4.46
CA MET A 43 -1.46 8.73 4.01
C MET A 43 -1.05 10.20 3.92
N GLY A 44 -2.00 11.14 4.04
CA GLY A 44 -1.73 12.57 3.89
C GLY A 44 -1.33 12.97 2.46
N HIS A 45 -1.72 12.22 1.44
CA HIS A 45 -1.42 12.58 0.06
C HIS A 45 -2.29 13.74 -0.41
N ALA A 46 -1.67 14.69 -1.11
CA ALA A 46 -2.35 15.84 -1.71
C ALA A 46 -3.29 15.44 -2.86
N SER A 47 -3.13 14.24 -3.43
CA SER A 47 -3.96 13.73 -4.52
C SER A 47 -4.15 12.22 -4.42
N ILE A 48 -5.35 11.77 -4.77
CA ILE A 48 -5.70 10.34 -4.88
C ILE A 48 -4.79 9.65 -5.90
N ALA A 49 -4.31 10.34 -6.94
CA ALA A 49 -3.41 9.78 -7.94
C ALA A 49 -2.08 9.28 -7.35
N MET A 50 -1.63 9.83 -6.23
CA MET A 50 -0.45 9.33 -5.52
C MET A 50 -0.73 7.97 -4.86
N THR A 51 -1.93 7.80 -4.31
CA THR A 51 -2.40 6.56 -3.67
C THR A 51 -2.77 5.50 -4.71
N ALA A 52 -3.30 5.91 -5.87
CA ALA A 52 -3.65 5.03 -6.97
C ALA A 52 -2.46 4.22 -7.50
N ARG A 53 -1.22 4.70 -7.35
CA ARG A 53 -0.02 3.95 -7.70
C ARG A 53 0.16 2.65 -6.91
N TYR A 54 -0.52 2.50 -5.76
CA TYR A 54 -0.49 1.29 -4.95
C TYR A 54 -1.68 0.35 -5.22
N VAL A 55 -2.63 0.81 -6.03
CA VAL A 55 -3.66 -0.05 -6.60
C VAL A 55 -3.04 -0.66 -7.85
N GLU A 56 -2.16 -1.64 -7.67
CA GLU A 56 -1.77 -2.48 -8.81
C GLU A 56 -2.94 -3.40 -9.18
N ASP A 57 -3.05 -3.71 -10.47
CA ASP A 57 -3.97 -4.69 -11.04
C ASP A 57 -3.60 -6.09 -10.54
N ASN A 58 -3.80 -6.36 -9.25
CA ASN A 58 -3.59 -7.68 -8.70
C ASN A 58 -4.71 -8.59 -9.25
N PRO A 59 -4.42 -9.51 -10.19
CA PRO A 59 -5.46 -10.32 -10.84
C PRO A 59 -6.20 -11.20 -9.83
N GLU A 60 -5.54 -11.60 -8.74
CA GLU A 60 -6.17 -12.34 -7.64
C GLU A 60 -7.20 -11.49 -6.88
N ARG A 61 -6.96 -10.19 -6.75
CA ARG A 61 -7.92 -9.26 -6.15
C ARG A 61 -9.12 -9.05 -7.05
N LEU A 62 -8.90 -8.85 -8.36
CA LEU A 62 -9.99 -8.74 -9.34
C LEU A 62 -10.86 -10.01 -9.34
N LYS A 63 -10.23 -11.19 -9.26
CA LYS A 63 -10.92 -12.48 -9.14
C LYS A 63 -11.76 -12.59 -7.87
N LYS A 64 -11.23 -12.17 -6.71
CA LYS A 64 -12.00 -12.14 -5.45
C LYS A 64 -13.19 -11.19 -5.50
N ILE A 65 -13.00 -9.97 -6.02
CA ILE A 65 -14.08 -8.98 -6.15
C ILE A 65 -15.18 -9.54 -7.07
N ALA A 66 -14.81 -10.08 -8.23
CA ALA A 66 -15.75 -10.68 -9.17
C ALA A 66 -16.50 -11.88 -8.56
N ALA A 67 -15.81 -12.75 -7.81
CA ALA A 67 -16.43 -13.89 -7.15
C ALA A 67 -17.36 -13.50 -5.98
N SER A 68 -17.14 -12.35 -5.34
CA SER A 68 -18.00 -11.84 -4.25
C SER A 68 -19.23 -11.07 -4.74
N ALA A 69 -19.28 -10.73 -6.03
CA ALA A 69 -20.37 -9.95 -6.64
C ALA A 69 -21.50 -10.82 -7.22
N THR A 70 -21.37 -12.15 -7.14
CA THR A 70 -22.38 -13.16 -7.51
C THR A 70 -22.99 -13.80 -6.28
#